data_AF-A0A932CVF9-F1
#
_entry.id   AF-A0A932CVF9-F1
#
_cell.length_a   1.000
_cell.length_b   1.000
_cell.length_c   1.000
_cell.angle_alpha   90.00
_cell.angle_beta   90.00
_cell.angle_gamma   90.00
#
_symmetry.space_group_name_H-M   'P 1'
#
loop_
_entity.id
_entity.type
_entity.pdbx_description
1 polymer ?
#
loop_
_entity_poly.entity_id
_entity_poly.type
_entity_poly.pdbx_seq_one_letter_code
_entity_poly.pdbx_strand_id
1 'polypeptide(L)'
;MSWATVQEELRRWHESRDREAGRTALAFLEGELRLMVPGLVRRTWPQDLVEDALRSFLVKLLEKPLPAPLDKPRGYVAQAFRNCCIDLHMAWRRRRESSIEDAPAGWEPPADSDESPADVASREEEAQLIRAAIGQLEIADRIALKLDDAPEWLDDEEVRWLSDCGGTSPLEVRRAVASAEDMHALTRVFDLGDDDPQDPQARRKRMERFRRRRARAREKLRELLREVR
;
A
#
# COMPACT_ATOMS: atom_id res chain seq x y z
N MET A 1 -7.86 -22.50 -6.44
CA MET A 1 -7.78 -22.39 -7.92
C MET A 1 -6.35 -22.04 -8.31
N SER A 2 -5.87 -22.48 -9.48
CA SER A 2 -4.50 -22.21 -9.93
C SER A 2 -4.47 -21.12 -10.99
N TRP A 3 -3.30 -20.51 -11.22
CA TRP A 3 -3.10 -19.52 -12.29
C TRP A 3 -3.32 -20.10 -13.70
N ALA A 4 -3.01 -21.38 -13.92
CA ALA A 4 -3.27 -22.07 -15.19
C ALA A 4 -4.78 -22.22 -15.43
N THR A 5 -5.53 -22.57 -14.37
CA THR A 5 -7.00 -22.63 -14.41
C THR A 5 -7.59 -21.27 -14.76
N VAL A 6 -7.08 -20.19 -14.17
CA VAL A 6 -7.60 -18.83 -14.41
C VAL A 6 -7.36 -18.35 -15.84
N GLN A 7 -6.20 -18.67 -16.43
CA GLN A 7 -5.96 -18.38 -17.84
C GLN A 7 -6.95 -19.10 -18.75
N GLU A 8 -7.24 -20.36 -18.45
CA GLU A 8 -8.21 -21.15 -19.20
C GLU A 8 -9.63 -20.61 -19.05
N GLU A 9 -10.05 -20.23 -17.84
CA GLU A 9 -11.37 -19.62 -17.62
C GLU A 9 -11.49 -18.24 -18.29
N LEU A 10 -10.43 -17.42 -18.27
CA LEU A 10 -10.40 -16.18 -19.05
C LEU A 10 -10.49 -16.46 -20.55
N ARG A 11 -9.77 -17.46 -21.06
CA ARG A 11 -9.83 -17.87 -22.46
C ARG A 11 -11.24 -18.25 -22.86
N ARG A 12 -11.92 -19.09 -22.06
CA ARG A 12 -13.33 -19.46 -22.24
C ARG A 12 -14.25 -18.23 -22.23
N TRP A 13 -14.04 -17.29 -21.31
CA TRP A 13 -14.79 -16.03 -21.33
C TRP A 13 -14.59 -15.26 -22.65
N HIS A 14 -13.37 -15.14 -23.16
CA HIS A 14 -13.11 -14.37 -24.39
C HIS A 14 -13.61 -15.08 -25.65
N GLU A 15 -13.51 -16.41 -25.72
CA GLU A 15 -13.89 -17.20 -26.89
C GLU A 15 -15.41 -17.40 -26.99
N SER A 16 -16.08 -17.71 -25.88
CA SER A 16 -17.48 -18.13 -25.87
C SER A 16 -18.39 -17.27 -25.00
N ARG A 17 -17.88 -16.20 -24.38
CA ARG A 17 -18.63 -15.33 -23.44
C ARG A 17 -19.25 -16.11 -22.29
N ASP A 18 -18.58 -17.18 -21.86
CA ASP A 18 -18.99 -18.01 -20.73
C ASP A 18 -18.97 -17.20 -19.42
N ARG A 19 -20.15 -16.79 -18.96
CA ARG A 19 -20.33 -15.96 -17.76
C ARG A 19 -19.92 -16.67 -16.47
N GLU A 20 -19.93 -18.00 -16.44
CA GLU A 20 -19.53 -18.77 -15.26
C GLU A 20 -18.01 -18.82 -15.17
N ALA A 21 -17.34 -19.07 -16.31
CA ALA A 21 -15.90 -18.99 -16.44
C ALA A 21 -15.36 -17.60 -16.06
N GLY A 22 -15.97 -16.55 -16.62
CA GLY A 22 -15.61 -15.16 -16.32
C GLY A 22 -15.75 -14.81 -14.83
N ARG A 23 -16.88 -15.14 -14.19
CA ARG A 23 -17.08 -14.91 -12.75
C ARG A 23 -16.07 -15.65 -11.89
N THR A 24 -15.78 -16.90 -12.24
CA THR A 24 -14.82 -17.74 -11.53
C THR A 24 -13.40 -17.18 -11.62
N ALA A 25 -12.98 -16.76 -12.82
CA ALA A 25 -11.68 -16.11 -13.02
C ALA A 25 -11.57 -14.80 -12.22
N LEU A 26 -12.60 -13.95 -12.28
CA LEU A 26 -12.63 -12.66 -11.57
C LEU A 26 -12.51 -12.84 -10.06
N ALA A 27 -13.27 -13.75 -9.46
CA ALA A 27 -13.23 -13.96 -8.01
C ALA A 27 -11.83 -14.37 -7.52
N PHE A 28 -11.13 -15.21 -8.29
CA PHE A 28 -9.75 -15.56 -8.01
C PHE A 28 -8.80 -14.36 -8.19
N LEU A 29 -8.92 -13.64 -9.31
CA LEU A 29 -8.07 -12.50 -9.63
C LEU A 29 -8.24 -11.36 -8.64
N GLU A 30 -9.46 -11.08 -8.20
CA GLU A 30 -9.73 -10.05 -7.18
C GLU A 30 -8.98 -10.36 -5.88
N GLY A 31 -9.04 -11.60 -5.40
CA GLY A 31 -8.30 -12.05 -4.21
C GLY A 31 -6.78 -11.92 -4.38
N GLU A 32 -6.25 -12.36 -5.52
CA GLU A 32 -4.81 -12.27 -5.81
C GLU A 32 -4.34 -10.81 -5.97
N LEU A 33 -5.11 -9.97 -6.67
CA LEU A 33 -4.75 -8.58 -6.93
C LEU A 33 -4.76 -7.74 -5.65
N ARG A 34 -5.69 -7.99 -4.72
CA ARG A 34 -5.65 -7.38 -3.38
C ARG A 34 -4.35 -7.68 -2.63
N LEU A 35 -3.80 -8.87 -2.81
CA LEU A 35 -2.48 -9.24 -2.26
C LEU A 35 -1.31 -8.62 -3.02
N MET A 36 -1.52 -8.21 -4.28
CA MET A 36 -0.50 -7.61 -5.16
C MET A 36 -0.50 -6.10 -5.21
N VAL A 37 -1.46 -5.41 -4.56
CA VAL A 37 -1.46 -3.93 -4.53
C VAL A 37 -0.09 -3.45 -4.04
N PRO A 38 0.62 -2.61 -4.84
CA PRO A 38 1.94 -2.12 -4.46
C PRO A 38 1.91 -1.45 -3.09
N GLY A 39 2.97 -1.62 -2.28
CA GLY A 39 3.03 -1.05 -0.94
C GLY A 39 2.83 0.46 -0.93
N LEU A 40 3.44 1.17 -1.89
CA LEU A 40 3.26 2.61 -2.07
C LEU A 40 1.78 3.00 -2.32
N VAL A 41 1.07 2.24 -3.16
CA VAL A 41 -0.35 2.48 -3.46
C VAL A 41 -1.21 2.26 -2.22
N ARG A 42 -1.02 1.16 -1.48
CA ARG A 42 -1.79 0.91 -0.24
C ARG A 42 -1.59 2.00 0.82
N ARG A 43 -0.40 2.62 0.85
CA ARG A 43 -0.05 3.64 1.85
C ARG A 43 -0.55 5.04 1.47
N THR A 44 -0.49 5.38 0.19
CA THR A 44 -0.71 6.76 -0.27
C THR A 44 -2.10 7.01 -0.83
N TRP A 45 -2.84 5.95 -1.18
CA TRP A 45 -4.15 6.09 -1.82
C TRP A 45 -5.28 5.83 -0.82
N PRO A 46 -6.35 6.64 -0.89
CA PRO A 46 -7.63 6.30 -0.30
C PRO A 46 -8.11 4.91 -0.73
N GLN A 47 -8.80 4.18 0.15
CA GLN A 47 -9.21 2.80 -0.08
C GLN A 47 -10.13 2.66 -1.31
N ASP A 48 -11.05 3.61 -1.49
CA ASP A 48 -11.91 3.76 -2.68
C ASP A 48 -11.10 3.83 -3.97
N LEU A 49 -10.00 4.59 -3.99
CA LEU A 49 -9.14 4.74 -5.17
C LEU A 49 -8.37 3.44 -5.49
N VAL A 50 -8.04 2.65 -4.46
CA VAL A 50 -7.48 1.30 -4.61
C VAL A 50 -8.52 0.33 -5.19
N GLU A 51 -9.75 0.36 -4.68
CA GLU A 51 -10.86 -0.46 -5.19
C GLU A 51 -11.22 -0.08 -6.63
N ASP A 52 -11.18 1.20 -6.99
CA ASP A 52 -11.37 1.67 -8.37
C ASP A 52 -10.27 1.17 -9.30
N ALA A 53 -9.01 1.17 -8.87
CA ALA A 53 -7.92 0.60 -9.65
C ALA A 53 -8.07 -0.91 -9.85
N LEU A 54 -8.47 -1.63 -8.80
CA LEU A 54 -8.78 -3.06 -8.87
C LEU A 54 -9.88 -3.33 -9.89
N ARG A 55 -11.03 -2.65 -9.77
CA ARG A 55 -12.18 -2.80 -10.67
C ARG A 55 -11.81 -2.44 -12.10
N SER A 56 -11.13 -1.31 -12.31
CA SER A 56 -10.67 -0.87 -13.63
C SER A 56 -9.77 -1.92 -14.29
N PHE A 57 -8.85 -2.51 -13.52
CA PHE A 57 -7.95 -3.53 -14.05
C PHE A 57 -8.68 -4.85 -14.34
N LEU A 58 -9.60 -5.29 -13.48
CA LEU A 58 -10.45 -6.47 -13.72
C LEU A 58 -11.30 -6.32 -14.98
N VAL A 59 -11.89 -5.13 -15.21
CA VAL A 59 -12.63 -4.83 -16.45
C VAL A 59 -11.72 -4.94 -17.67
N LYS A 60 -10.50 -4.38 -17.62
CA LYS A 60 -9.53 -4.50 -18.72
C LYS A 60 -9.19 -5.96 -19.03
N LEU A 61 -9.11 -6.82 -18.01
CA LEU A 61 -8.87 -8.26 -18.20
C LEU A 61 -10.06 -8.98 -18.83
N LEU A 62 -11.30 -8.55 -18.60
CA LEU A 62 -12.47 -9.10 -19.29
C LEU A 62 -12.60 -8.62 -20.74
N GLU A 63 -12.12 -7.42 -21.03
CA GLU A 63 -12.16 -6.83 -22.36
C GLU A 63 -11.02 -7.34 -23.25
N LYS A 64 -9.83 -7.55 -22.67
CA LYS A 64 -8.62 -7.91 -23.41
C LYS A 64 -8.05 -9.24 -22.93
N PRO A 65 -7.89 -10.22 -23.82
CA PRO A 65 -7.27 -11.48 -23.45
C PRO A 65 -5.81 -11.26 -23.02
N LEU A 66 -5.38 -12.07 -22.06
CA LEU A 66 -3.97 -12.19 -21.75
C LEU A 66 -3.23 -12.71 -22.99
N PRO A 67 -2.02 -12.20 -23.29
CA PRO A 67 -1.19 -12.80 -24.33
C PRO A 67 -0.94 -14.26 -23.96
N ALA A 68 -0.96 -15.16 -24.94
CA ALA A 68 -0.70 -16.58 -24.73
C ALA A 68 0.39 -17.06 -25.70
N PRO A 69 1.33 -17.91 -25.25
CA PRO A 69 1.47 -18.47 -23.89
C PRO A 69 2.16 -17.50 -22.90
N LEU A 70 1.87 -17.66 -21.61
CA LEU A 70 2.56 -16.94 -20.53
C LEU A 70 3.22 -17.94 -19.59
N ASP A 71 4.55 -17.88 -19.47
CA ASP A 71 5.31 -18.75 -18.56
C ASP A 71 5.09 -18.38 -17.08
N LYS A 72 4.84 -17.10 -16.79
CA LYS A 72 4.67 -16.55 -15.44
C LYS A 72 3.43 -15.65 -15.34
N PRO A 73 2.20 -16.22 -15.41
CA PRO A 73 0.95 -15.46 -15.34
C PRO A 73 0.89 -14.47 -14.18
N ARG A 74 1.25 -14.93 -12.99
CA ARG A 74 1.23 -14.13 -11.77
C ARG A 74 2.12 -12.89 -11.87
N GLY A 75 3.34 -13.07 -12.39
CA GLY A 75 4.31 -11.98 -12.55
C GLY A 75 3.87 -10.98 -13.62
N TYR A 76 3.32 -11.47 -14.73
CA TYR A 76 2.76 -10.63 -15.79
C TYR A 76 1.60 -9.77 -15.26
N VAL A 77 0.63 -10.41 -14.59
CA VAL A 77 -0.54 -9.73 -14.04
C VAL A 77 -0.15 -8.73 -12.96
N ALA A 78 0.77 -9.08 -12.07
CA ALA A 78 1.29 -8.16 -11.05
C ALA A 78 1.94 -6.91 -11.67
N GLN A 79 2.75 -7.08 -12.72
CA GLN A 79 3.39 -5.97 -13.42
C GLN A 79 2.36 -5.10 -14.16
N ALA A 80 1.40 -5.72 -14.85
CA ALA A 80 0.35 -5.01 -15.56
C ALA A 80 -0.56 -4.22 -14.60
N PHE A 81 -0.87 -4.79 -13.43
CA PHE A 81 -1.63 -4.11 -12.40
C PHE A 81 -0.86 -2.93 -11.81
N ARG A 82 0.44 -3.10 -11.52
CA ARG A 82 1.31 -2.01 -11.08
C ARG A 82 1.32 -0.85 -12.09
N ASN A 83 1.47 -1.15 -13.38
CA ASN A 83 1.42 -0.14 -14.44
C ASN A 83 0.06 0.58 -14.45
N CYS A 84 -1.04 -0.16 -14.28
CA CYS A 84 -2.38 0.42 -14.19
C CYS A 84 -2.53 1.39 -13.01
N CYS A 85 -1.99 1.06 -11.84
CA CYS A 85 -1.97 1.97 -10.69
C CYS A 85 -1.17 3.25 -10.99
N ILE A 86 -0.01 3.14 -11.66
CA ILE A 86 0.81 4.30 -12.04
C ILE A 86 0.04 5.18 -13.04
N ASP A 87 -0.59 4.59 -14.05
CA ASP A 87 -1.36 5.32 -15.06
C ASP A 87 -2.52 6.10 -14.41
N LEU A 88 -3.24 5.46 -13.48
CA LEU A 88 -4.32 6.09 -12.72
C LEU A 88 -3.78 7.20 -11.81
N HIS A 89 -2.62 7.01 -11.16
CA HIS A 89 -1.95 8.06 -10.39
C HIS A 89 -1.67 9.30 -11.24
N MET A 90 -1.06 9.07 -12.40
CA MET A 90 -0.65 10.13 -13.31
C MET A 90 -1.85 10.83 -13.95
N ALA A 91 -2.95 10.11 -14.19
CA ALA A 91 -4.21 10.69 -14.66
C ALA A 91 -4.86 11.56 -13.57
N TRP A 92 -4.91 11.09 -12.33
CA TRP A 92 -5.45 11.85 -11.20
C TRP A 92 -4.64 13.11 -10.91
N ARG A 93 -3.30 12.98 -10.89
CA ARG A 93 -2.40 14.11 -10.70
C ARG A 93 -2.54 15.16 -11.81
N ARG A 94 -2.60 14.73 -13.08
CA ARG A 94 -2.84 15.64 -14.21
C ARG A 94 -4.17 16.37 -14.08
N ARG A 95 -5.26 15.68 -13.72
CA ARG A 95 -6.58 16.32 -13.50
C ARG A 95 -6.51 17.39 -12.40
N ARG A 96 -5.78 17.14 -11.33
CA ARG A 96 -5.59 18.09 -10.22
C ARG A 96 -4.70 19.28 -10.58
N GLU A 97 -3.74 19.09 -11.49
CA GLU A 97 -2.88 20.16 -12.01
C GLU A 97 -3.57 20.99 -13.11
N SER A 98 -4.58 20.44 -13.79
CA SER A 98 -5.35 21.12 -14.85
C SER A 98 -6.69 21.70 -14.38
N SER A 99 -7.15 21.42 -13.16
CA SER A 99 -8.44 21.87 -12.63
C SER A 99 -8.45 23.31 -12.10
N ILE A 100 -7.70 24.24 -12.70
CA ILE A 100 -7.90 25.68 -12.46
C ILE A 100 -8.84 26.28 -13.52
N GLU A 101 -8.91 25.72 -14.73
CA GLU A 101 -9.82 26.15 -15.79
C GLU A 101 -10.28 24.90 -16.56
N ASP A 102 -11.57 24.82 -16.91
CA ASP A 102 -12.27 23.70 -17.57
C ASP A 102 -12.77 22.57 -16.66
N ALA A 103 -13.85 22.85 -15.92
CA ALA A 103 -14.80 21.83 -15.51
C ALA A 103 -15.64 21.39 -16.73
N PRO A 104 -15.54 20.15 -17.22
CA PRO A 104 -16.47 19.65 -18.22
C PRO A 104 -17.86 19.51 -17.58
N ALA A 105 -18.83 20.24 -18.14
CA ALA A 105 -20.24 20.03 -17.88
C ALA A 105 -20.60 18.57 -18.17
N GLY A 106 -20.95 17.80 -17.12
CA GLY A 106 -21.45 16.43 -17.27
C GLY A 106 -20.76 15.35 -16.44
N TRP A 107 -19.92 15.69 -15.45
CA TRP A 107 -19.53 14.74 -14.41
C TRP A 107 -20.29 15.07 -13.13
N GLU A 108 -21.35 14.31 -12.83
CA GLU A 108 -21.85 14.23 -11.46
C GLU A 108 -20.78 13.48 -10.65
N PRO A 109 -20.31 14.04 -9.52
CA PRO A 109 -19.49 13.27 -8.60
C PRO A 109 -20.28 12.01 -8.23
N PRO A 110 -19.66 10.81 -8.14
CA PRO A 110 -20.28 9.73 -7.41
C PRO A 110 -20.68 10.35 -6.08
N ALA A 111 -21.95 10.22 -5.70
CA ALA A 111 -22.47 10.74 -4.44
C ALA A 111 -21.38 10.49 -3.41
N ASP A 112 -20.86 11.59 -2.82
CA ASP A 112 -20.00 11.52 -1.66
C ASP A 112 -20.56 10.38 -0.84
N SER A 113 -19.75 9.36 -0.54
CA SER A 113 -20.14 8.29 0.37
C SER A 113 -21.00 8.94 1.44
N ASP A 114 -22.25 8.44 1.65
CA ASP A 114 -23.20 8.93 2.65
C ASP A 114 -22.63 8.78 4.08
N GLU A 115 -21.43 9.30 4.30
CA GLU A 115 -20.77 9.48 5.56
C GLU A 115 -21.42 10.72 6.13
N SER A 116 -22.21 10.48 7.16
CA SER A 116 -22.77 11.56 7.94
C SER A 116 -21.62 12.45 8.43
N PRO A 117 -21.82 13.77 8.57
CA PRO A 117 -20.89 14.63 9.31
C PRO A 117 -20.48 14.04 10.68
N ALA A 118 -21.33 13.21 11.28
CA ALA A 118 -21.02 12.45 12.49
C ALA A 118 -19.96 11.36 12.28
N ASP A 119 -19.93 10.69 11.12
CA ASP A 119 -18.94 9.68 10.77
C ASP A 119 -17.56 10.30 10.51
N VAL A 120 -17.54 11.49 9.88
CA VAL A 120 -16.31 12.27 9.68
C VAL A 120 -15.74 12.72 11.03
N ALA A 121 -16.58 13.30 11.90
CA ALA A 121 -16.18 13.72 13.24
C ALA A 121 -15.67 12.54 14.08
N SER A 122 -16.37 11.40 14.05
CA SER A 122 -15.98 10.17 14.76
C SER A 122 -14.62 9.63 14.30
N ARG A 123 -14.33 9.69 12.99
CA ARG A 123 -13.02 9.30 12.45
C ARG A 123 -11.91 10.26 12.82
N GLU A 124 -12.18 11.57 12.84
CA GLU A 124 -11.20 12.56 13.30
C GLU A 124 -10.87 12.37 14.78
N GLU A 125 -11.86 12.10 15.62
CA GLU A 125 -11.67 11.75 17.03
C GLU A 125 -10.86 10.46 17.17
N GLU A 126 -11.20 9.40 16.43
CA GLU A 126 -10.45 8.14 16.46
C GLU A 126 -9.00 8.33 15.98
N ALA A 127 -8.78 9.14 14.93
CA ALA A 127 -7.44 9.47 14.44
C ALA A 127 -6.63 10.27 15.48
N GLN A 128 -7.26 11.19 16.20
CA GLN A 128 -6.62 11.94 17.28
C GLN A 128 -6.25 11.02 18.45
N LEU A 129 -7.14 10.11 18.85
CA LEU A 129 -6.87 9.12 19.90
C LEU A 129 -5.69 8.22 19.52
N ILE A 130 -5.65 7.73 18.27
CA ILE A 130 -4.55 6.92 17.75
C ILE A 130 -3.24 7.71 17.77
N ARG A 131 -3.23 8.97 17.32
CA ARG A 131 -2.05 9.83 17.34
C ARG A 131 -1.54 10.07 18.76
N ALA A 132 -2.44 10.34 19.70
CA ALA A 132 -2.11 10.52 21.10
C ALA A 132 -1.50 9.25 21.72
N ALA A 133 -2.11 8.08 21.44
CA ALA A 133 -1.60 6.80 21.92
C ALA A 133 -0.23 6.46 21.31
N ILE A 134 -0.02 6.73 20.01
CA ILE A 134 1.30 6.58 19.38
C ILE A 134 2.33 7.48 20.07
N GLY A 135 1.96 8.73 20.41
CA GLY A 135 2.84 9.67 21.11
C GLY A 135 3.34 9.19 22.47
N GLN A 136 2.63 8.26 23.13
CA GLN A 136 3.04 7.68 24.41
C GLN A 136 4.05 6.53 24.28
N LEU A 137 4.25 6.02 23.06
CA LEU A 137 5.22 4.97 22.81
C LEU A 137 6.66 5.51 22.80
N GLU A 138 7.61 4.66 23.16
CA GLU A 138 9.03 4.96 22.96
C GLU A 138 9.32 5.32 21.50
N ILE A 139 10.23 6.27 21.26
CA ILE A 139 10.56 6.78 19.91
C ILE A 139 10.89 5.66 18.92
N ALA A 140 11.64 4.64 19.34
CA ALA A 140 11.98 3.50 18.49
C ALA A 140 10.75 2.63 18.15
N ASP A 141 9.77 2.52 19.05
CA ASP A 141 8.52 1.79 18.81
C ASP A 141 7.58 2.63 17.90
N ARG A 142 7.51 3.96 18.08
CA ARG A 142 6.80 4.90 17.19
C ARG A 142 7.31 4.79 15.75
N ILE A 143 8.62 4.89 15.57
CA ILE A 143 9.28 4.82 14.26
C ILE A 143 9.05 3.45 13.62
N ALA A 144 9.15 2.36 14.37
CA ALA A 144 8.93 1.01 13.83
C ALA A 144 7.50 0.79 13.32
N LEU A 145 6.51 1.45 13.93
CA LEU A 145 5.13 1.48 13.45
C LEU A 145 5.02 2.35 12.18
N LYS A 146 5.47 3.60 12.27
CA LYS A 146 5.34 4.58 11.18
C LYS A 146 6.09 4.17 9.93
N LEU A 147 7.32 3.67 10.03
CA LEU A 147 8.14 3.32 8.85
C LEU A 147 7.47 2.32 7.91
N ASP A 148 6.66 1.39 8.43
CA ASP A 148 5.92 0.47 7.57
C ASP A 148 4.51 0.95 7.21
N ASP A 149 3.80 1.51 8.18
CA ASP A 149 2.36 1.77 8.03
C ASP A 149 2.08 3.19 7.49
N ALA A 150 2.87 4.20 7.88
CA ALA A 150 2.71 5.60 7.50
C ALA A 150 4.04 6.39 7.60
N PRO A 151 5.03 6.14 6.72
CA PRO A 151 6.36 6.75 6.82
C PRO A 151 6.36 8.29 6.68
N GLU A 152 5.36 8.83 6.00
CA GLU A 152 5.13 10.27 5.87
C GLU A 152 4.70 10.95 7.19
N TRP A 153 4.29 10.17 8.20
CA TRP A 153 3.97 10.67 9.54
C TRP A 153 5.19 10.74 10.46
N LEU A 154 6.39 10.45 9.95
CA LEU A 154 7.61 10.66 10.71
C LEU A 154 7.80 12.15 10.98
N ASP A 155 7.84 12.50 12.26
CA ASP A 155 8.08 13.87 12.71
C ASP A 155 9.58 14.21 12.76
N ASP A 156 9.92 15.48 13.02
CA ASP A 156 11.31 15.92 13.05
C ASP A 156 12.11 15.36 14.23
N GLU A 157 11.46 14.94 15.32
CA GLU A 157 12.13 14.26 16.43
C GLU A 157 12.56 12.85 16.00
N GLU A 158 11.65 12.12 15.37
CA GLU A 158 11.85 10.76 14.88
C GLU A 158 12.89 10.70 13.75
N VAL A 159 12.84 11.65 12.82
CA VAL A 159 13.85 11.77 11.75
C VAL A 159 15.23 12.10 12.34
N ARG A 160 15.31 12.96 13.37
CA ARG A 160 16.58 13.23 14.07
C ARG A 160 17.11 11.99 14.78
N TRP A 161 16.25 11.24 15.45
CA TRP A 161 16.64 10.00 16.11
C TRP A 161 17.23 8.99 15.11
N LEU A 162 16.60 8.83 13.94
CA LEU A 162 17.12 7.98 12.86
C LEU A 162 18.46 8.50 12.32
N SER A 163 18.58 9.81 12.18
CA SER A 163 19.81 10.50 11.75
C SER A 163 20.97 10.23 12.72
N ASP A 164 20.72 10.35 14.03
CA ASP A 164 21.70 10.11 15.08
C ASP A 164 22.11 8.64 15.16
N CYS A 165 21.15 7.72 15.06
CA CYS A 165 21.42 6.28 15.03
C CYS A 165 22.20 5.86 13.78
N GLY A 166 21.98 6.57 12.67
CA GLY A 166 22.55 6.24 11.38
C GLY A 166 23.87 6.93 11.06
N GLY A 167 24.24 7.99 11.79
CA GLY A 167 25.34 8.88 11.41
C GLY A 167 25.12 9.58 10.06
N THR A 168 23.87 9.67 9.60
CA THR A 168 23.47 10.29 8.31
C THR A 168 22.66 11.54 8.56
N SER A 169 22.59 12.48 7.62
CA SER A 169 21.80 13.69 7.79
C SER A 169 20.27 13.43 7.79
N PRO A 170 19.45 14.28 8.45
CA PRO A 170 17.99 14.17 8.40
C PRO A 170 17.40 14.16 6.97
N LEU A 171 18.04 14.89 6.06
CA LEU A 171 17.63 14.94 4.65
C LEU A 171 17.86 13.60 3.94
N GLU A 172 18.98 12.93 4.23
CA GLU A 172 19.29 11.60 3.69
C GLU A 172 18.34 10.54 4.25
N VAL A 173 17.99 10.62 5.54
CA VAL A 173 16.96 9.76 6.13
C VAL A 173 15.63 9.91 5.38
N ARG A 174 15.15 11.15 5.21
CA ARG A 174 13.89 11.41 4.48
C ARG A 174 13.95 10.89 3.04
N ARG A 175 15.06 11.08 2.33
CA ARG A 175 15.26 10.54 0.98
C ARG A 175 15.28 9.01 0.97
N ALA A 176 15.96 8.38 1.92
CA ALA A 176 16.05 6.92 2.02
C ALA A 176 14.67 6.30 2.32
N VAL A 177 13.89 6.91 3.21
CA VAL A 177 12.51 6.49 3.48
C VAL A 177 11.63 6.62 2.23
N ALA A 178 11.70 7.76 1.54
CA ALA A 178 10.90 8.02 0.35
C ALA A 178 11.26 7.14 -0.86
N SER A 179 12.54 6.74 -0.98
CA SER A 179 13.04 5.88 -2.06
C SER A 179 13.03 4.39 -1.73
N ALA A 180 12.62 4.00 -0.51
CA ALA A 180 12.57 2.61 -0.11
C ALA A 180 11.49 1.83 -0.88
N GLU A 181 11.92 0.94 -1.76
CA GLU A 181 11.01 0.12 -2.60
C GLU A 181 10.37 -1.05 -1.83
N ASP A 182 11.01 -1.50 -0.75
CA ASP A 182 10.56 -2.65 0.02
C ASP A 182 10.80 -2.49 1.54
N MET A 183 10.24 -3.43 2.29
CA MET A 183 10.43 -3.53 3.74
C MET A 183 11.91 -3.61 4.14
N HIS A 184 12.73 -4.23 3.30
CA HIS A 184 14.14 -4.41 3.61
C HIS A 184 14.89 -3.07 3.58
N ALA A 185 14.65 -2.24 2.57
CA ALA A 185 15.17 -0.89 2.50
C ALA A 185 14.75 -0.07 3.73
N LEU A 186 13.48 -0.16 4.16
CA LEU A 186 13.00 0.49 5.39
C LEU A 186 13.69 -0.03 6.66
N THR A 187 13.91 -1.33 6.77
CA THR A 187 14.62 -1.90 7.93
C THR A 187 16.07 -1.44 8.02
N ARG A 188 16.70 -1.08 6.90
CA ARG A 188 18.05 -0.50 6.88
C ARG A 188 18.06 0.93 7.38
N VAL A 189 17.03 1.71 7.07
CA VAL A 189 16.88 3.07 7.63
C VAL A 189 16.74 3.00 9.15
N PHE A 190 16.00 2.01 9.65
CA PHE A 190 15.78 1.83 11.09
C PHE A 190 17.00 1.29 11.85
N ASP A 191 17.67 0.28 11.28
CA ASP A 191 18.79 -0.43 11.89
C ASP A 191 19.87 -0.56 10.82
N LEU A 192 20.88 0.32 10.86
CA LEU A 192 21.98 0.25 9.89
C LEU A 192 22.84 -1.00 10.09
N GLY A 193 22.95 -1.51 11.32
CA GLY A 193 23.78 -2.65 11.73
C GLY A 193 25.26 -2.54 11.32
N ASP A 194 26.16 -3.18 12.05
CA ASP A 194 27.56 -3.34 11.61
C ASP A 194 27.73 -4.45 10.55
N ASP A 195 26.64 -5.15 10.23
CA ASP A 195 26.67 -6.33 9.38
C ASP A 195 26.75 -5.97 7.87
N ASP A 196 27.51 -6.77 7.11
CA ASP A 196 27.65 -6.64 5.66
C ASP A 196 26.26 -6.60 4.96
N PRO A 197 25.93 -5.53 4.23
CA PRO A 197 24.65 -5.40 3.54
C PRO A 197 24.40 -6.47 2.47
N GLN A 198 25.43 -7.20 2.04
CA GLN A 198 25.29 -8.33 1.12
C GLN A 198 25.10 -9.68 1.83
N ASP A 199 25.29 -9.77 3.15
CA ASP A 199 25.08 -11.01 3.89
C ASP A 199 23.57 -11.32 4.06
N PRO A 200 23.06 -12.41 3.45
CA PRO A 200 21.66 -12.80 3.57
C PRO A 200 21.24 -13.15 5.00
N GLN A 201 22.16 -13.63 5.86
CA GLN A 201 21.84 -13.98 7.24
C GLN A 201 21.66 -12.74 8.11
N ALA A 202 22.59 -11.78 8.03
CA ALA A 202 22.46 -10.47 8.66
C ALA A 202 21.15 -9.77 8.26
N ARG A 203 20.84 -9.77 6.96
CA ARG A 203 19.58 -9.24 6.42
C ARG A 203 18.36 -9.88 7.09
N ARG A 204 18.31 -11.20 7.18
CA ARG A 204 17.20 -11.93 7.81
C ARG A 204 17.05 -11.57 9.29
N LYS A 205 18.16 -11.56 10.05
CA LYS A 205 18.15 -11.22 11.48
C LYS A 205 17.64 -9.80 11.71
N ARG A 206 18.07 -8.83 10.90
CA ARG A 206 17.61 -7.43 10.98
C ARG A 206 16.12 -7.29 10.72
N MET A 207 15.62 -7.91 9.65
CA MET A 207 14.19 -7.95 9.36
C MET A 207 13.39 -8.60 10.50
N GLU A 208 13.92 -9.67 11.11
CA GLU A 208 13.27 -10.33 12.22
C GLU A 208 13.23 -9.46 13.48
N ARG A 209 14.32 -8.79 13.83
CA ARG A 209 14.36 -7.80 14.94
C ARG A 209 13.33 -6.70 14.72
N PHE A 210 13.29 -6.13 13.52
CA PHE A 210 12.32 -5.09 13.15
C PHE A 210 10.87 -5.59 13.28
N ARG A 211 10.56 -6.77 12.73
CA ARG A 211 9.22 -7.39 12.82
C ARG A 211 8.81 -7.66 14.26
N ARG A 212 9.71 -8.21 15.08
CA ARG A 212 9.45 -8.46 16.51
C ARG A 212 9.18 -7.16 17.25
N ARG A 213 9.99 -6.13 17.02
CA ARG A 213 9.80 -4.82 17.66
C ARG A 213 8.47 -4.19 17.25
N ARG A 214 8.13 -4.24 15.96
CA ARG A 214 6.85 -3.74 15.46
C ARG A 214 5.66 -4.52 16.03
N ALA A 215 5.74 -5.85 16.11
CA ALA A 215 4.69 -6.66 16.71
C ALA A 215 4.43 -6.24 18.16
N ARG A 216 5.50 -6.07 18.96
CA ARG A 216 5.42 -5.56 20.32
C ARG A 216 4.86 -4.14 20.39
N ALA A 217 5.28 -3.24 19.49
CA ALA A 217 4.77 -1.87 19.44
C ALA A 217 3.26 -1.84 19.11
N ARG A 218 2.78 -2.73 18.21
CA ARG A 218 1.35 -2.89 17.90
C ARG A 218 0.56 -3.42 19.08
N GLU A 219 1.14 -4.35 19.85
CA GLU A 219 0.53 -4.88 21.07
C GLU A 219 0.37 -3.78 22.11
N LYS A 220 1.45 -3.04 22.42
CA LYS A 220 1.39 -1.87 23.31
C LYS A 220 0.39 -0.82 22.85
N LEU A 221 0.35 -0.50 21.56
CA LEU A 221 -0.61 0.46 21.01
C LEU A 221 -2.05 -0.01 21.24
N ARG A 222 -2.33 -1.31 21.07
CA ARG A 222 -3.66 -1.88 21.34
C ARG A 222 -4.01 -1.84 22.83
N GLU A 223 -3.05 -2.04 23.71
CA GLU A 223 -3.25 -1.91 25.17
C GLU A 223 -3.60 -0.47 25.52
N LEU A 224 -2.83 0.51 25.06
CA LEU A 224 -3.11 1.94 25.27
C LEU A 224 -4.49 2.35 24.73
N LEU A 225 -4.88 1.88 23.54
CA LEU A 225 -6.20 2.17 22.97
C LEU A 225 -7.35 1.47 23.71
N ARG A 226 -7.09 0.41 24.47
CA ARG A 226 -8.09 -0.24 25.34
C ARG A 226 -8.26 0.50 26.66
N GLU A 227 -7.21 1.12 27.19
CA GLU A 227 -7.27 1.89 28.44
C GLU A 227 -7.96 3.25 28.27
N VAL A 228 -7.96 3.78 27.04
CA VAL A 228 -8.56 5.07 26.69
C VAL A 228 -10.05 4.95 26.29
N ARG A 229 -10.55 3.72 26.05
CA ARG A 229 -11.96 3.42 25.73
C ARG A 229 -12.72 2.91 26.94
#